data_AF-A0A633IHZ5-F1
#
_entry.id   AF-A0A633IHZ5-F1
#
_cell.length_a   1.000
_cell.length_b   1.000
_cell.length_c   1.000
_cell.angle_alpha   90.00
_cell.angle_beta   90.00
_cell.angle_gamma   90.00
#
_symmetry.space_group_name_H-M   'P 1'
#
loop_
_entity.id
_entity.type
_entity.pdbx_description
1 polymer ?
#
loop_
_entity_poly.entity_id
_entity_poly.type
_entity_poly.pdbx_seq_one_letter_code
_entity_poly.pdbx_strand_id
1 'polypeptide(L)'
;MSQPASIKKMPLFTALTKYYDTVSVHKQGYQQEFWRVSVIQRHPLAQKRMDEVTSVDIASYRDDRLSQVNPRTGKAISGNTVRLELALLSALYNLAKVEWGTCRTNPVERVRKPKPSPGRDRRLTASEERRLSRHFRSHNAELYTIFHLALETGMRQGEILSLQWEHIDLQHGVAHLPVTKNGTTRDIPLSRRARALLHELPVQLAGPVFHYKSTGFKSAWRVALQRLNITDLHFHDLRHEAISRLFELGTLNVMEVAAISGHRSLNMLRRYTHLRAYQLVSKLDARRRQTQKIAPYFVPYPACIESVNEKAGEDCGYRVHLPDFEGLSASGASRAGALEAAGVLLLRTLANAAQRGERVPRPGDLPEGRLERVMIHPLMSTA
;
A
#
# COMPACT_ATOMS: atom_id res chain seq x y z
N MET A 1 -43.93 12.94 -45.35
CA MET A 1 -42.75 13.73 -44.94
C MET A 1 -42.94 14.11 -43.47
N SER A 2 -42.19 13.49 -42.55
CA SER A 2 -42.32 13.80 -41.12
C SER A 2 -41.68 15.16 -40.85
N GLN A 3 -42.46 16.13 -40.36
CA GLN A 3 -41.92 17.44 -39.99
C GLN A 3 -40.83 17.24 -38.93
N PRO A 4 -39.61 17.79 -39.12
CA PRO A 4 -38.56 17.62 -38.14
C PRO A 4 -39.02 18.27 -36.83
N ALA A 5 -39.09 17.49 -35.75
CA ALA A 5 -39.49 17.96 -34.43
C ALA A 5 -38.78 19.27 -34.08
N SER A 6 -39.57 20.29 -33.74
CA SER A 6 -39.08 21.62 -33.37
C SER A 6 -38.19 21.51 -32.14
N ILE A 7 -36.93 21.92 -32.28
CA ILE A 7 -35.94 21.86 -31.19
C ILE A 7 -36.30 22.95 -30.17
N LYS A 8 -36.43 22.58 -28.90
CA LYS A 8 -36.61 23.55 -27.82
C LYS A 8 -35.33 24.37 -27.67
N LYS A 9 -35.41 25.64 -28.00
CA LYS A 9 -34.25 26.53 -27.94
C LYS A 9 -33.90 26.84 -26.47
N MET A 10 -32.69 26.49 -26.05
CA MET A 10 -32.20 26.74 -24.69
C MET A 10 -30.73 27.16 -24.73
N PRO A 11 -30.33 28.25 -24.05
CA PRO A 11 -28.92 28.60 -23.86
C PRO A 11 -28.17 27.54 -23.06
N LEU A 12 -26.90 27.31 -23.38
CA LEU A 12 -26.06 26.37 -22.62
C LEU A 12 -25.94 26.78 -21.14
N PHE A 13 -25.92 28.08 -20.84
CA PHE A 13 -25.92 28.61 -19.47
C PHE A 13 -27.10 28.07 -18.65
N THR A 14 -28.32 28.18 -19.19
CA THR A 14 -29.54 27.70 -18.54
C THR A 14 -29.55 26.18 -18.43
N ALA A 15 -29.07 25.47 -19.46
CA ALA A 15 -28.96 24.02 -19.44
C ALA A 15 -28.01 23.54 -18.33
N LEU A 16 -26.89 24.24 -18.11
CA LEU A 16 -25.93 23.94 -17.05
C LEU A 16 -26.54 24.11 -15.66
N THR A 17 -27.26 25.21 -15.42
CA THR A 17 -27.99 25.43 -14.15
C THR A 17 -29.01 24.31 -13.93
N LYS A 18 -29.85 24.05 -14.95
CA LYS A 18 -30.86 22.99 -14.88
C LYS A 18 -30.23 21.62 -14.59
N TYR A 19 -29.14 21.27 -15.26
CA TYR A 19 -28.44 20.00 -15.03
C TYR A 19 -27.91 19.90 -13.61
N TYR A 20 -27.37 21.00 -13.08
CA TYR A 20 -26.86 21.02 -11.73
C TYR A 20 -27.97 20.75 -10.69
N ASP A 21 -29.08 21.48 -10.82
CA ASP A 21 -30.20 21.43 -9.87
C ASP A 21 -30.97 20.10 -9.93
N THR A 22 -31.05 19.47 -11.11
CA THR A 22 -31.85 18.25 -11.31
C THR A 22 -31.04 16.95 -11.27
N VAL A 23 -29.75 17.00 -11.58
CA VAL A 23 -28.92 15.80 -11.72
C VAL A 23 -27.68 15.87 -10.82
N SER A 24 -26.91 16.95 -10.86
CA SER A 24 -25.66 17.02 -10.11
C SER A 24 -25.87 16.98 -8.60
N VAL A 25 -26.92 17.62 -8.07
CA VAL A 25 -27.19 17.71 -6.62
C VAL A 25 -27.31 16.33 -5.95
N HIS A 26 -27.78 15.33 -6.68
CA HIS A 26 -27.95 13.96 -6.18
C HIS A 26 -26.65 13.13 -6.23
N LYS A 27 -25.56 13.68 -6.79
CA LYS A 27 -24.27 12.98 -6.87
C LYS A 27 -23.42 13.28 -5.65
N GLN A 28 -22.66 12.28 -5.19
CA GLN A 28 -21.64 12.43 -4.13
C GLN A 28 -20.58 13.51 -4.47
N GLY A 29 -20.34 13.77 -5.75
CA GLY A 29 -19.40 14.77 -6.25
C GLY A 29 -20.03 16.12 -6.63
N TYR A 30 -21.23 16.44 -6.15
CA TYR A 30 -21.99 17.62 -6.60
C TYR A 30 -21.21 18.93 -6.44
N GLN A 31 -20.48 19.11 -5.33
CA GLN A 31 -19.67 20.32 -5.11
C GLN A 31 -18.59 20.48 -6.19
N GLN A 32 -17.95 19.40 -6.64
CA GLN A 32 -16.96 19.50 -7.73
C GLN A 32 -17.63 19.77 -9.07
N GLU A 33 -18.84 19.26 -9.30
CA GLU A 33 -19.63 19.60 -10.50
C GLU A 33 -20.09 21.06 -10.46
N PHE A 34 -20.48 21.62 -9.31
CA PHE A 34 -20.81 23.03 -9.14
C PHE A 34 -19.69 23.94 -9.66
N TRP A 35 -18.46 23.73 -9.17
CA TRP A 35 -17.32 24.54 -9.60
C TRP A 35 -17.04 24.41 -11.10
N ARG A 36 -17.22 23.22 -11.69
CA ARG A 36 -17.08 23.03 -13.14
C ARG A 36 -18.17 23.77 -13.91
N VAL A 37 -19.42 23.68 -13.46
CA VAL A 37 -20.55 24.42 -14.03
C VAL A 37 -20.26 25.91 -13.99
N SER A 38 -19.84 26.47 -12.85
CA SER A 38 -19.51 27.89 -12.73
C SER A 38 -18.37 28.31 -13.65
N VAL A 39 -17.36 27.45 -13.85
CA VAL A 39 -16.26 27.73 -14.79
C VAL A 39 -16.76 27.77 -16.24
N ILE A 40 -17.57 26.79 -16.65
CA ILE A 40 -18.14 26.74 -18.01
C ILE A 40 -19.07 27.93 -18.25
N GLN A 41 -19.91 28.28 -17.26
CA GLN A 41 -20.87 29.39 -17.36
C GLN A 41 -20.22 30.76 -17.56
N ARG A 42 -18.99 30.97 -17.07
CA ARG A 42 -18.23 32.21 -17.30
C ARG A 42 -17.62 32.30 -18.70
N HIS A 43 -17.59 31.20 -19.44
CA HIS A 43 -17.03 31.19 -20.79
C HIS A 43 -18.07 31.69 -21.81
N PRO A 44 -17.67 32.43 -22.87
CA PRO A 44 -18.59 32.88 -23.93
C PRO A 44 -19.41 31.75 -24.57
N LEU A 45 -18.87 30.53 -24.59
CA LEU A 45 -19.58 29.31 -25.01
C LEU A 45 -20.95 29.13 -24.33
N ALA A 46 -21.09 29.53 -23.06
CA ALA A 46 -22.33 29.36 -22.31
C ALA A 46 -23.49 30.21 -22.83
N GLN A 47 -23.20 31.29 -23.56
CA GLN A 47 -24.24 32.16 -24.13
C GLN A 47 -24.86 31.59 -25.40
N LYS A 48 -24.16 30.66 -26.08
CA LYS A 48 -24.68 29.99 -27.28
C LYS A 48 -25.85 29.08 -26.94
N ARG A 49 -26.75 28.89 -27.91
CA ARG A 49 -27.85 27.92 -27.79
C ARG A 49 -27.29 26.50 -27.91
N MET A 50 -27.89 25.58 -27.16
CA MET A 50 -27.50 24.17 -27.12
C MET A 50 -27.42 23.51 -28.51
N ASP A 51 -28.27 23.91 -29.46
CA ASP A 51 -28.30 23.37 -30.81
C ASP A 51 -27.34 24.08 -31.80
N GLU A 52 -26.80 25.24 -31.40
CA GLU A 52 -25.82 26.01 -32.18
C GLU A 52 -24.38 25.70 -31.76
N VAL A 53 -24.17 25.06 -30.62
CA VAL A 53 -22.83 24.66 -30.16
C VAL A 53 -22.29 23.52 -31.01
N THR A 54 -21.17 23.79 -31.68
CA THR A 54 -20.48 22.83 -32.56
C THR A 54 -19.30 22.15 -31.85
N SER A 55 -18.76 21.09 -32.46
CA SER A 55 -17.51 20.48 -31.99
C SER A 55 -16.31 21.43 -32.05
N VAL A 56 -16.33 22.41 -32.96
CA VAL A 56 -15.30 23.45 -33.06
C VAL A 56 -15.34 24.34 -31.83
N ASP A 57 -16.52 24.76 -31.39
CA ASP A 57 -16.69 25.58 -30.18
C ASP A 57 -16.20 24.86 -28.91
N ILE A 58 -16.46 23.56 -28.81
CA ILE A 58 -15.96 22.73 -27.70
C ILE A 58 -14.43 22.56 -27.77
N ALA A 59 -13.85 22.46 -28.97
CA ALA A 59 -12.41 22.39 -29.15
C ALA A 59 -11.73 23.71 -28.78
N SER A 60 -12.28 24.86 -29.22
CA SER A 60 -11.82 26.19 -28.81
C SER A 60 -11.88 26.35 -27.29
N TYR A 61 -13.00 25.97 -26.66
CA TYR A 61 -13.10 25.98 -25.20
C TYR A 61 -12.02 25.12 -24.53
N ARG A 62 -11.75 23.91 -25.03
CA ARG A 62 -10.67 23.05 -24.50
C ARG A 62 -9.33 23.77 -24.58
N ASP A 63 -9.00 24.36 -25.73
CA ASP A 63 -7.70 24.98 -25.98
C ASP A 63 -7.52 26.27 -25.16
N ASP A 64 -8.57 27.10 -25.05
CA ASP A 64 -8.61 28.29 -24.20
C ASP A 64 -8.44 27.93 -22.72
N ARG A 65 -9.06 26.83 -22.26
CA ARG A 65 -8.90 26.37 -20.88
C ARG A 65 -7.51 25.83 -20.59
N LEU A 66 -6.85 25.21 -21.58
CA LEU A 66 -5.49 24.71 -21.45
C LEU A 66 -4.44 25.82 -21.46
N SER A 67 -4.70 26.94 -22.14
CA SER A 67 -3.80 28.11 -22.15
C SER A 67 -3.89 28.96 -20.89
N GLN A 68 -4.96 28.81 -20.11
CA GLN A 68 -5.18 29.57 -18.88
C GLN A 68 -4.33 29.08 -17.70
N VAL A 69 -4.07 30.02 -16.79
CA VAL A 69 -3.40 29.80 -15.51
C VAL A 69 -4.42 29.88 -14.38
N ASN A 70 -4.34 28.96 -13.42
CA ASN A 70 -5.18 29.01 -12.23
C ASN A 70 -4.73 30.18 -11.33
N PRO A 71 -5.59 31.19 -11.07
CA PRO A 71 -5.21 32.39 -10.34
C PRO A 71 -4.81 32.11 -8.88
N ARG A 72 -5.35 31.03 -8.28
CA ARG A 72 -5.06 30.66 -6.90
C ARG A 72 -3.70 29.95 -6.75
N THR A 73 -3.26 29.24 -7.77
CA THR A 73 -2.05 28.42 -7.69
C THR A 73 -0.90 28.91 -8.56
N GLY A 74 -1.15 29.85 -9.47
CA GLY A 74 -0.18 30.33 -10.45
C GLY A 74 0.29 29.27 -11.45
N LYS A 75 -0.44 28.14 -11.56
CA LYS A 75 -0.07 27.00 -12.42
C LYS A 75 -1.02 26.88 -13.60
N ALA A 76 -0.50 26.44 -14.74
CA ALA A 76 -1.32 26.08 -15.89
C ALA A 76 -2.40 25.06 -15.51
N ILE A 77 -3.57 25.19 -16.12
CA ILE A 77 -4.70 24.31 -15.82
C ILE A 77 -4.41 22.91 -16.34
N SER A 78 -4.52 21.91 -15.46
CA SER A 78 -4.19 20.54 -15.83
C SER A 78 -5.14 20.01 -16.91
N GLY A 79 -4.61 19.21 -17.85
CA GLY A 79 -5.44 18.56 -18.86
C GLY A 79 -6.53 17.66 -18.27
N ASN A 80 -6.30 17.10 -17.09
CA ASN A 80 -7.32 16.33 -16.38
C ASN A 80 -8.48 17.20 -15.86
N THR A 81 -8.23 18.46 -15.50
CA THR A 81 -9.29 19.42 -15.13
C THR A 81 -10.21 19.66 -16.32
N VAL A 82 -9.65 20.02 -17.47
CA VAL A 82 -10.39 20.27 -18.72
C VAL A 82 -11.13 19.00 -19.17
N ARG A 83 -10.50 17.82 -19.05
CA ARG A 83 -11.15 16.54 -19.35
C ARG A 83 -12.41 16.29 -18.52
N LEU A 84 -12.41 16.69 -17.24
CA LEU A 84 -13.58 16.55 -16.36
C LEU A 84 -14.66 17.59 -16.66
N GLU A 85 -14.28 18.81 -17.07
CA GLU A 85 -15.21 19.82 -17.59
C GLU A 85 -15.92 19.30 -18.86
N LEU A 86 -15.14 18.75 -19.81
CA LEU A 86 -15.68 18.12 -21.03
C LEU A 86 -16.55 16.88 -20.72
N ALA A 87 -16.20 16.08 -19.71
CA ALA A 87 -17.03 14.95 -19.31
C ALA A 87 -18.40 15.40 -18.77
N LEU A 88 -18.45 16.50 -18.01
CA LEU A 88 -19.70 17.08 -17.54
C LEU A 88 -20.55 17.59 -18.71
N LEU A 89 -19.93 18.33 -19.64
CA LEU A 89 -20.62 18.78 -20.87
C LEU A 89 -21.15 17.59 -21.66
N SER A 90 -20.36 16.55 -21.87
CA SER A 90 -20.79 15.37 -22.61
C SER A 90 -21.99 14.69 -21.95
N ALA A 91 -22.01 14.58 -20.62
CA ALA A 91 -23.15 14.02 -19.89
C ALA A 91 -24.41 14.92 -20.01
N LEU A 92 -24.24 16.24 -19.88
CA LEU A 92 -25.32 17.21 -20.05
C LEU A 92 -25.93 17.13 -21.46
N TYR A 93 -25.12 17.08 -22.51
CA TYR A 93 -25.62 16.97 -23.89
C TYR A 93 -26.30 15.63 -24.17
N ASN A 94 -25.82 14.54 -23.57
CA ASN A 94 -26.49 13.24 -23.69
C ASN A 94 -27.87 13.24 -23.05
N LEU A 95 -28.00 13.84 -21.87
CA LEU A 95 -29.30 14.03 -21.21
C LEU A 95 -30.21 14.96 -22.03
N ALA A 96 -29.69 16.12 -22.43
CA ALA A 96 -30.45 17.15 -23.13
C ALA A 96 -31.00 16.65 -24.48
N LYS A 97 -30.24 15.82 -25.19
CA LYS A 97 -30.65 15.18 -26.45
C LYS A 97 -31.84 14.23 -26.25
N VAL A 98 -31.86 13.47 -25.16
CA VAL A 98 -32.85 12.43 -24.92
C VAL A 98 -34.08 12.97 -24.20
N GLU A 99 -33.88 13.73 -23.13
CA GLU A 99 -34.97 14.12 -22.22
C GLU A 99 -35.47 15.55 -22.42
N TRP A 100 -34.61 16.48 -22.85
CA TRP A 100 -34.99 17.89 -22.93
C TRP A 100 -35.35 18.35 -24.34
N GLY A 101 -34.91 17.62 -25.37
CA GLY A 101 -35.14 17.95 -26.77
C GLY A 101 -34.53 19.29 -27.19
N THR A 102 -33.45 19.72 -26.52
CA THR A 102 -32.80 21.02 -26.77
C THR A 102 -31.60 20.95 -27.71
N CYS A 103 -31.14 19.75 -28.05
CA CYS A 103 -30.11 19.50 -29.04
C CYS A 103 -30.32 18.13 -29.70
N ARG A 104 -29.76 17.94 -30.90
CA ARG A 104 -29.85 16.66 -31.64
C ARG A 104 -28.63 15.77 -31.49
N THR A 105 -27.48 16.38 -31.22
CA THR A 105 -26.18 15.68 -31.18
C THR A 105 -25.38 16.13 -29.97
N ASN A 106 -24.39 15.33 -29.58
CA ASN A 106 -23.44 15.69 -28.55
C ASN A 106 -22.15 16.24 -29.21
N PRO A 107 -21.90 17.55 -29.18
CA PRO A 107 -20.73 18.14 -29.83
C PRO A 107 -19.41 17.70 -29.19
N VAL A 108 -19.44 17.19 -27.95
CA VAL A 108 -18.24 16.78 -27.21
C VAL A 108 -17.69 15.43 -27.69
N GLU A 109 -18.51 14.56 -28.25
CA GLU A 109 -18.10 13.21 -28.67
C GLU A 109 -17.01 13.23 -29.74
N ARG A 110 -17.03 14.24 -30.62
CA ARG A 110 -16.07 14.40 -31.72
C ARG A 110 -14.79 15.12 -31.33
N VAL A 111 -14.69 15.63 -30.10
CA VAL A 111 -13.54 16.41 -29.64
C VAL A 111 -12.49 15.53 -29.00
N ARG A 112 -11.25 15.65 -29.48
CA ARG A 112 -10.09 15.02 -28.85
C ARG A 112 -9.89 15.55 -27.43
N LYS A 113 -9.90 14.66 -26.45
CA LYS A 113 -9.72 15.00 -25.03
C LYS A 113 -8.23 15.09 -24.68
N PRO A 114 -7.83 15.96 -23.74
CA PRO A 114 -6.47 15.98 -23.24
C PRO A 114 -6.06 14.62 -22.68
N LYS A 115 -4.77 14.28 -22.82
CA LYS A 115 -4.23 13.05 -22.23
C LYS A 115 -4.42 13.10 -20.71
N PRO A 116 -4.88 11.99 -20.08
CA PRO A 116 -4.92 11.92 -18.63
C PRO A 116 -3.50 12.08 -18.08
N SER A 117 -3.36 12.82 -16.98
CA SER A 117 -2.07 12.94 -16.29
C SER A 117 -1.60 11.56 -15.84
N PRO A 118 -0.27 11.30 -15.89
CA PRO A 118 0.26 10.07 -15.34
C PRO A 118 -0.11 9.96 -13.85
N GLY A 119 -0.28 8.73 -13.38
CA GLY A 119 -0.47 8.49 -11.96
C GLY A 119 0.75 8.94 -11.16
N ARG A 120 0.55 9.32 -9.90
CA ARG A 120 1.67 9.60 -8.99
C ARG A 120 2.30 8.28 -8.54
N ASP A 121 3.62 8.21 -8.59
CA ASP A 121 4.41 7.06 -8.10
C ASP A 121 5.27 7.44 -6.87
N ARG A 122 4.90 8.53 -6.19
CA ARG A 122 5.54 9.01 -4.98
C ARG A 122 5.34 7.99 -3.84
N ARG A 123 6.46 7.48 -3.31
CA ARG A 123 6.53 6.55 -2.16
C ARG A 123 7.01 7.27 -0.92
N LEU A 124 6.50 6.92 0.27
CA LEU A 124 6.95 7.52 1.53
C LEU A 124 8.33 6.94 1.90
N THR A 125 9.32 7.79 2.14
CA THR A 125 10.64 7.30 2.55
C THR A 125 10.67 6.97 4.05
N ALA A 126 11.56 6.06 4.45
CA ALA A 126 11.73 5.70 5.87
C ALA A 126 12.13 6.90 6.75
N SER A 127 12.89 7.87 6.19
CA SER A 127 13.25 9.11 6.90
C SER A 127 12.02 9.98 7.13
N GLU A 128 11.20 10.20 6.09
CA GLU A 128 9.96 10.97 6.20
C GLU A 128 8.97 10.32 7.15
N GLU A 129 8.80 9.00 7.08
CA GLU A 129 7.94 8.25 8.01
C GLU A 129 8.35 8.48 9.46
N ARG A 130 9.64 8.34 9.79
CA ARG A 130 10.13 8.58 11.16
C ARG A 130 9.88 10.00 11.62
N ARG A 131 10.09 11.00 10.75
CA ARG A 131 9.91 12.42 11.07
C ARG A 131 8.44 12.75 11.29
N LEU A 132 7.55 12.30 10.41
CA LEU A 132 6.10 12.47 10.53
C LEU A 132 5.56 11.74 11.76
N SER A 133 5.95 10.49 11.96
CA SER A 133 5.55 9.67 13.12
C SER A 133 5.93 10.34 14.43
N ARG A 134 7.18 10.85 14.56
CA ARG A 134 7.61 11.58 15.76
C ARG A 134 6.84 12.88 15.96
N HIS A 135 6.64 13.64 14.88
CA HIS A 135 5.90 14.89 14.94
C HIS A 135 4.45 14.69 15.40
N PHE A 136 3.73 13.73 14.81
CA PHE A 136 2.34 13.49 15.21
C PHE A 136 2.24 12.96 16.63
N ARG A 137 3.12 12.04 17.05
CA ARG A 137 3.13 11.48 18.41
C ARG A 137 3.22 12.58 19.47
N SER A 138 4.00 13.63 19.24
CA SER A 138 4.20 14.71 20.23
C SER A 138 3.14 15.81 20.16
N HIS A 139 2.28 15.85 19.14
CA HIS A 139 1.33 16.95 18.93
C HIS A 139 -0.13 16.52 19.04
N ASN A 140 -0.49 15.33 18.53
CA ASN A 140 -1.88 14.90 18.46
C ASN A 140 -1.98 13.38 18.26
N ALA A 141 -2.57 12.69 19.24
CA ALA A 141 -2.74 11.23 19.20
C ALA A 141 -3.61 10.76 18.02
N GLU A 142 -4.70 11.47 17.70
CA GLU A 142 -5.53 11.10 16.54
C GLU A 142 -4.75 11.19 15.22
N LEU A 143 -3.97 12.25 14.99
CA LEU A 143 -3.15 12.36 13.78
C LEU A 143 -2.10 11.26 13.70
N TYR A 144 -1.53 10.87 14.84
CA TYR A 144 -0.59 9.76 14.92
C TYR A 144 -1.26 8.45 14.50
N THR A 145 -2.43 8.16 15.07
CA THR A 145 -3.22 6.96 14.75
C THR A 145 -3.69 6.98 13.29
N ILE A 146 -4.23 8.09 12.78
CA ILE A 146 -4.67 8.24 11.38
C ILE A 146 -3.51 7.98 10.41
N PHE A 147 -2.33 8.52 10.68
CA PHE A 147 -1.15 8.35 9.84
C PHE A 147 -0.73 6.88 9.75
N HIS A 148 -0.62 6.19 10.88
CA HIS A 148 -0.22 4.79 10.90
C HIS A 148 -1.32 3.86 10.38
N LEU A 149 -2.60 4.12 10.68
CA LEU A 149 -3.72 3.37 10.10
C LEU A 149 -3.71 3.43 8.57
N ALA A 150 -3.40 4.59 7.99
CA ALA A 150 -3.31 4.72 6.53
C ALA A 150 -2.22 3.81 5.95
N LEU A 151 -1.10 3.64 6.64
CA LEU A 151 0.01 2.77 6.23
C LEU A 151 -0.29 1.28 6.44
N GLU A 152 -1.03 0.93 7.49
CA GLU A 152 -1.36 -0.46 7.82
C GLU A 152 -2.53 -1.02 7.00
N THR A 153 -3.51 -0.19 6.67
CA THR A 153 -4.77 -0.62 6.04
C THR A 153 -4.91 -0.20 4.58
N GLY A 154 -4.17 0.81 4.15
CA GLY A 154 -4.32 1.43 2.83
C GLY A 154 -5.69 2.08 2.60
N MET A 155 -6.48 2.36 3.63
CA MET A 155 -7.80 3.02 3.51
C MET A 155 -7.74 4.39 2.82
N ARG A 156 -8.86 4.81 2.21
CA ARG A 156 -8.97 6.21 1.74
C ARG A 156 -9.09 7.15 2.93
N GLN A 157 -8.59 8.39 2.81
CA GLN A 157 -8.73 9.41 3.87
C GLN A 157 -10.16 9.52 4.40
N GLY A 158 -11.15 9.61 3.51
CA GLY A 158 -12.55 9.70 3.93
C GLY A 158 -13.04 8.46 4.69
N GLU A 159 -12.56 7.27 4.33
CA GLU A 159 -12.90 6.02 5.01
C GLU A 159 -12.31 6.02 6.43
N ILE A 160 -11.06 6.46 6.61
CA ILE A 160 -10.42 6.55 7.93
C ILE A 160 -11.17 7.55 8.82
N LEU A 161 -11.41 8.76 8.32
CA LEU A 161 -12.06 9.83 9.08
C LEU A 161 -13.54 9.59 9.38
N SER A 162 -14.18 8.60 8.74
CA SER A 162 -15.57 8.24 8.98
C SER A 162 -15.73 6.93 9.76
N LEU A 163 -14.63 6.36 10.27
CA LEU A 163 -14.69 5.20 11.15
C LEU A 163 -15.51 5.54 12.40
N GLN A 164 -16.32 4.56 12.82
CA GLN A 164 -17.15 4.63 14.02
C GLN A 164 -16.84 3.41 14.89
N TRP A 165 -16.86 3.59 16.21
CA TRP A 165 -16.47 2.55 17.17
C TRP A 165 -17.38 1.32 17.09
N GLU A 166 -18.68 1.52 16.89
CA GLU A 166 -19.66 0.43 16.75
C GLU A 166 -19.43 -0.46 15.52
N HIS A 167 -18.62 0.00 14.56
CA HIS A 167 -18.28 -0.74 13.35
C HIS A 167 -16.88 -1.38 13.42
N ILE A 168 -16.22 -1.37 14.58
CA ILE A 168 -14.88 -1.94 14.75
C ILE A 168 -14.95 -3.12 15.72
N ASP A 169 -14.64 -4.29 15.19
CA ASP A 169 -14.43 -5.50 15.97
C ASP A 169 -12.93 -5.68 16.23
N LEU A 170 -12.45 -5.22 17.38
CA LEU A 170 -11.03 -5.35 17.76
C LEU A 170 -10.64 -6.81 18.11
N GLN A 171 -11.61 -7.62 18.53
CA GLN A 171 -11.40 -9.03 18.89
C GLN A 171 -11.07 -9.84 17.63
N HIS A 172 -11.92 -9.77 16.61
CA HIS A 172 -11.70 -10.43 15.32
C HIS A 172 -10.74 -9.63 14.42
N GLY A 173 -10.51 -8.36 14.73
CA GLY A 173 -9.59 -7.49 14.01
C GLY A 173 -10.13 -7.03 12.67
N VAL A 174 -11.37 -6.58 12.64
CA VAL A 174 -12.07 -6.15 11.42
C VAL A 174 -12.73 -4.79 11.66
N ALA A 175 -12.56 -3.87 10.71
CA ALA A 175 -13.36 -2.63 10.64
C ALA A 175 -14.36 -2.73 9.49
N HIS A 176 -15.65 -2.60 9.82
CA HIS A 176 -16.74 -2.57 8.85
C HIS A 176 -16.95 -1.16 8.32
N LEU A 177 -17.03 -1.00 7.00
CA LEU A 177 -17.40 0.26 6.36
C LEU A 177 -18.78 0.14 5.71
N PRO A 178 -19.85 0.69 6.33
CA PRO A 178 -21.21 0.54 5.83
C PRO A 178 -21.44 1.31 4.53
N VAL A 179 -20.80 2.47 4.36
CA VAL A 179 -20.89 3.27 3.13
C VAL A 179 -19.49 3.72 2.74
N THR A 180 -18.99 3.21 1.61
CA THR A 180 -17.75 3.72 1.01
C THR A 180 -18.04 4.72 -0.11
N LYS A 181 -17.02 5.47 -0.55
CA LYS A 181 -17.09 6.41 -1.69
C LYS A 181 -17.70 5.81 -2.96
N ASN A 182 -17.69 4.48 -3.08
CA ASN A 182 -18.20 3.76 -4.24
C ASN A 182 -19.59 3.12 -4.01
N GLY A 183 -20.18 3.22 -2.81
CA GLY A 183 -21.51 2.68 -2.49
C GLY A 183 -21.55 1.18 -2.22
N THR A 184 -20.40 0.56 -1.94
CA THR A 184 -20.33 -0.86 -1.53
C THR A 184 -19.82 -0.94 -0.10
N THR A 185 -20.48 -1.75 0.73
CA THR A 185 -19.97 -2.18 2.03
C THR A 185 -18.66 -2.93 1.83
N ARG A 186 -17.73 -2.80 2.78
CA ARG A 186 -16.57 -3.69 2.83
C ARG A 186 -15.96 -3.74 4.22
N ASP A 187 -15.39 -4.90 4.51
CA ASP A 187 -14.63 -5.16 5.72
C ASP A 187 -13.15 -4.97 5.46
N ILE A 188 -12.46 -4.39 6.44
CA ILE A 188 -11.03 -4.12 6.38
C ILE A 188 -10.35 -4.88 7.51
N PRO A 189 -9.42 -5.81 7.19
CA PRO A 189 -8.65 -6.47 8.23
C PRO A 189 -7.69 -5.47 8.87
N LEU A 190 -7.62 -5.53 10.20
CA LEU A 190 -6.75 -4.71 11.02
C LEU A 190 -5.55 -5.55 11.45
N SER A 191 -4.35 -5.13 11.04
CA SER A 191 -3.11 -5.73 11.51
C SER A 191 -3.02 -5.63 13.04
N ARG A 192 -2.15 -6.46 13.66
CA ARG A 192 -1.85 -6.35 15.10
C ARG A 192 -1.44 -4.92 15.48
N ARG A 193 -0.69 -4.24 14.61
CA ARG A 193 -0.27 -2.86 14.84
C ARG A 193 -1.43 -1.87 14.71
N ALA A 194 -2.30 -2.03 13.70
CA ALA A 194 -3.50 -1.22 13.56
C ALA A 194 -4.41 -1.32 14.79
N ARG A 195 -4.61 -2.53 15.32
CA ARG A 195 -5.38 -2.74 16.56
C ARG A 195 -4.74 -2.10 17.77
N ALA A 196 -3.42 -2.25 17.94
CA ALA A 196 -2.70 -1.61 19.05
C ALA A 196 -2.88 -0.08 19.04
N LEU A 197 -2.79 0.55 17.85
CA LEU A 197 -2.99 1.99 17.69
C LEU A 197 -4.41 2.44 18.02
N LEU A 198 -5.42 1.63 17.71
CA LEU A 198 -6.80 1.91 18.08
C LEU A 198 -7.01 1.76 19.59
N HIS A 199 -6.39 0.79 20.23
CA HIS A 199 -6.45 0.61 21.69
C HIS A 199 -5.80 1.76 22.48
N GLU A 200 -4.88 2.53 21.89
CA GLU A 200 -4.28 3.72 22.50
C GLU A 200 -5.26 4.91 22.56
N LEU A 201 -6.37 4.87 21.82
CA LEU A 201 -7.42 5.88 21.86
C LEU A 201 -8.48 5.55 22.91
N PRO A 202 -9.19 6.56 23.47
CA PRO A 202 -10.31 6.31 24.37
C PRO A 202 -11.43 5.57 23.61
N VAL A 203 -11.55 4.27 23.85
CA VAL A 203 -12.57 3.41 23.23
C VAL A 203 -13.94 3.80 23.75
N GLN A 204 -14.90 3.95 22.82
CA GLN A 204 -16.30 4.25 23.13
C GLN A 204 -17.19 3.13 22.59
N LEU A 205 -18.42 3.02 23.11
CA LEU A 205 -19.38 2.02 22.62
C LEU A 205 -19.91 2.36 21.22
N ALA A 206 -20.07 3.65 20.93
CA ALA A 206 -20.55 4.15 19.66
C ALA A 206 -20.02 5.56 19.40
N GLY A 207 -20.04 6.00 18.14
CA GLY A 207 -19.61 7.32 17.71
C GLY A 207 -18.29 7.33 16.92
N PRO A 208 -17.85 8.51 16.46
CA PRO A 208 -16.70 8.64 15.59
C PRO A 208 -15.40 8.27 16.32
N VAL A 209 -14.52 7.53 15.63
CA VAL A 209 -13.17 7.22 16.14
C VAL A 209 -12.27 8.46 16.10
N PHE A 210 -12.51 9.35 15.13
CA PHE A 210 -11.73 10.57 14.91
C PHE A 210 -12.64 11.80 14.83
N HIS A 211 -12.21 12.90 15.44
CA HIS A 211 -12.96 14.16 15.46
C HIS A 211 -12.57 15.10 14.30
N TYR A 212 -11.64 14.65 13.45
CA TYR A 212 -11.18 15.41 12.30
C TYR A 212 -12.18 15.41 11.14
N LYS A 213 -12.71 16.59 10.81
CA LYS A 213 -13.34 16.85 9.51
C LYS A 213 -12.28 16.85 8.39
N SER A 214 -12.68 16.51 7.16
CA SER A 214 -11.74 16.41 6.01
C SER A 214 -10.96 17.70 5.75
N THR A 215 -11.59 18.87 5.89
CA THR A 215 -10.95 20.18 5.73
C THR A 215 -9.91 20.44 6.81
N GLY A 216 -10.25 20.23 8.08
CA GLY A 216 -9.35 20.36 9.22
C GLY A 216 -8.14 19.44 9.11
N PHE A 217 -8.38 18.17 8.75
CA PHE A 217 -7.32 17.20 8.53
C PHE A 217 -6.35 17.62 7.42
N LYS A 218 -6.87 18.07 6.25
CA LYS A 218 -6.03 18.52 5.13
C LYS A 218 -5.14 19.69 5.53
N SER A 219 -5.66 20.61 6.34
CA SER A 219 -4.89 21.73 6.90
C SER A 219 -3.80 21.24 7.85
N ALA A 220 -4.12 20.36 8.79
CA ALA A 220 -3.15 19.77 9.73
C ALA A 220 -2.02 19.02 8.99
N TRP A 221 -2.37 18.19 8.00
CA TRP A 221 -1.40 17.49 7.15
C TRP A 221 -0.46 18.47 6.44
N ARG A 222 -1.00 19.52 5.80
CA ARG A 222 -0.18 20.54 5.12
C ARG A 222 0.77 21.24 6.09
N VAL A 223 0.29 21.62 7.27
CA VAL A 223 1.11 22.30 8.29
C VAL A 223 2.25 21.39 8.76
N ALA A 224 1.98 20.11 8.99
CA ALA A 224 3.01 19.14 9.37
C ALA A 224 4.10 19.01 8.30
N LEU A 225 3.72 18.90 7.01
CA LEU A 225 4.69 18.83 5.91
C LEU A 225 5.53 20.10 5.79
N GLN A 226 4.92 21.28 5.96
CA GLN A 226 5.63 22.55 5.94
C GLN A 226 6.64 22.65 7.09
N ARG A 227 6.23 22.33 8.32
CA ARG A 227 7.12 22.33 9.50
C ARG A 227 8.29 21.36 9.35
N LEU A 228 8.06 20.24 8.67
CA LEU A 228 9.07 19.20 8.44
C LEU A 228 9.78 19.37 7.09
N ASN A 229 9.57 20.45 6.33
CA ASN A 229 10.19 20.63 5.01
C ASN A 229 10.06 19.38 4.10
N ILE A 230 8.91 18.70 4.14
CA ILE A 230 8.63 17.54 3.27
C ILE A 230 7.90 18.06 2.04
N THR A 231 8.50 17.84 0.87
CA THR A 231 7.95 18.31 -0.40
C THR A 231 7.25 17.19 -1.17
N ASP A 232 6.24 17.60 -1.94
CA ASP A 232 5.48 16.73 -2.86
C ASP A 232 4.99 15.40 -2.26
N LEU A 233 4.49 15.43 -1.02
CA LEU A 233 3.85 14.27 -0.38
C LEU A 233 2.37 14.58 -0.11
N HIS A 234 1.47 13.82 -0.70
CA HIS A 234 0.05 13.87 -0.38
C HIS A 234 -0.32 12.75 0.59
N PHE A 235 -1.35 12.97 1.40
CA PHE A 235 -1.84 11.92 2.29
C PHE A 235 -2.30 10.67 1.51
N HIS A 236 -2.81 10.84 0.29
CA HIS A 236 -3.15 9.70 -0.56
C HIS A 236 -1.94 8.87 -1.02
N ASP A 237 -0.73 9.45 -1.02
CA ASP A 237 0.48 8.70 -1.33
C ASP A 237 0.77 7.63 -0.25
N LEU A 238 0.25 7.79 0.98
CA LEU A 238 0.33 6.75 2.03
C LEU A 238 -0.47 5.50 1.68
N ARG A 239 -1.58 5.65 0.96
CA ARG A 239 -2.32 4.49 0.45
C ARG A 239 -1.53 3.79 -0.64
N HIS A 240 -0.86 4.53 -1.53
CA HIS A 240 0.05 3.93 -2.50
C HIS A 240 1.21 3.22 -1.80
N GLU A 241 1.75 3.80 -0.74
CA GLU A 241 2.77 3.18 0.10
C GLU A 241 2.30 1.86 0.73
N ALA A 242 1.14 1.88 1.41
CA ALA A 242 0.53 0.73 2.05
C ALA A 242 0.32 -0.42 1.06
N ILE A 243 -0.22 -0.12 -0.13
CA ILE A 243 -0.48 -1.15 -1.14
C ILE A 243 0.82 -1.79 -1.62
N SER A 244 1.87 -1.02 -1.95
CA SER A 244 3.11 -1.69 -2.35
C SER A 244 3.75 -2.46 -1.19
N ARG A 245 3.61 -2.02 0.08
CA ARG A 245 4.03 -2.85 1.23
C ARG A 245 3.27 -4.19 1.27
N LEU A 246 1.95 -4.18 1.05
CA LEU A 246 1.16 -5.42 0.99
C LEU A 246 1.62 -6.36 -0.13
N PHE A 247 2.02 -5.83 -1.29
CA PHE A 247 2.62 -6.64 -2.36
C PHE A 247 4.03 -7.14 -2.00
N GLU A 248 4.84 -6.30 -1.36
CA GLU A 248 6.21 -6.61 -0.91
C GLU A 248 6.24 -7.69 0.19
N LEU A 249 5.17 -7.83 1.00
CA LEU A 249 5.02 -8.93 1.97
C LEU A 249 5.14 -10.31 1.31
N GLY A 250 4.72 -10.43 0.04
CA GLY A 250 4.80 -11.69 -0.71
C GLY A 250 3.88 -12.81 -0.21
N THR A 251 3.11 -12.60 0.86
CA THR A 251 2.15 -13.59 1.37
C THR A 251 0.79 -13.47 0.70
N LEU A 252 0.41 -12.25 0.30
CA LEU A 252 -0.89 -11.95 -0.26
C LEU A 252 -0.91 -12.12 -1.79
N ASN A 253 -2.05 -12.55 -2.31
CA ASN A 253 -2.36 -12.57 -3.73
C ASN A 253 -3.03 -11.24 -4.16
N VAL A 254 -3.13 -11.02 -5.47
CA VAL A 254 -3.65 -9.75 -6.03
C VAL A 254 -5.10 -9.49 -5.61
N MET A 255 -5.92 -10.55 -5.48
CA MET A 255 -7.33 -10.45 -5.09
C MET A 255 -7.48 -10.07 -3.62
N GLU A 256 -6.64 -10.65 -2.74
CA GLU A 256 -6.58 -10.29 -1.32
C GLU A 256 -6.15 -8.84 -1.15
N VAL A 257 -5.11 -8.39 -1.86
CA VAL A 257 -4.72 -6.98 -1.82
C VAL A 257 -5.82 -6.07 -2.38
N ALA A 258 -6.54 -6.49 -3.42
CA ALA A 258 -7.68 -5.76 -3.96
C ALA A 258 -8.84 -5.64 -2.96
N ALA A 259 -9.15 -6.71 -2.23
CA ALA A 259 -10.16 -6.72 -1.18
C ALA A 259 -9.76 -5.80 -0.01
N ILE A 260 -8.53 -5.96 0.50
CA ILE A 260 -7.99 -5.14 1.59
C ILE A 260 -7.99 -3.66 1.21
N SER A 261 -7.54 -3.33 0.00
CA SER A 261 -7.45 -1.94 -0.44
C SER A 261 -8.78 -1.39 -0.97
N GLY A 262 -9.77 -2.21 -1.34
CA GLY A 262 -11.04 -1.76 -1.91
C GLY A 262 -10.92 -1.20 -3.34
N HIS A 263 -10.14 -1.88 -4.18
CA HIS A 263 -10.09 -1.60 -5.62
C HIS A 263 -11.13 -2.45 -6.36
N ARG A 264 -11.99 -1.79 -7.15
CA ARG A 264 -12.98 -2.48 -8.00
C ARG A 264 -12.38 -3.13 -9.25
N SER A 265 -11.32 -2.53 -9.80
CA SER A 265 -10.67 -3.02 -11.01
C SER A 265 -9.22 -3.35 -10.68
N LEU A 266 -8.83 -4.57 -11.01
CA LEU A 266 -7.45 -5.06 -10.87
C LEU A 266 -6.47 -4.29 -11.76
N ASN A 267 -6.95 -3.63 -12.82
CA ASN A 267 -6.10 -2.77 -13.66
C ASN A 267 -5.46 -1.64 -12.85
N MET A 268 -6.11 -1.17 -11.78
CA MET A 268 -5.52 -0.16 -10.88
C MET A 268 -4.32 -0.71 -10.09
N LEU A 269 -4.26 -2.02 -9.88
CA LEU A 269 -3.19 -2.68 -9.14
C LEU A 269 -2.00 -3.10 -10.01
N ARG A 270 -2.11 -3.07 -11.34
CA ARG A 270 -1.05 -3.47 -12.27
C ARG A 270 0.31 -2.79 -12.00
N ARG A 271 0.29 -1.55 -11.50
CA ARG A 271 1.51 -0.81 -11.15
C ARG A 271 2.28 -1.39 -9.95
N TYR A 272 1.63 -2.23 -9.15
CA TYR A 272 2.23 -2.89 -7.99
C TYR A 272 2.62 -4.34 -8.28
N THR A 273 2.11 -4.91 -9.36
CA THR A 273 2.36 -6.30 -9.75
C THR A 273 3.67 -6.46 -10.51
N HIS A 274 4.60 -5.50 -10.45
CA HIS A 274 5.97 -5.70 -10.91
C HIS A 274 6.69 -6.65 -9.96
N LEU A 275 6.20 -7.89 -9.94
CA LEU A 275 6.77 -9.02 -9.23
C LEU A 275 8.13 -9.25 -9.85
N ARG A 276 9.19 -8.90 -9.11
CA ARG A 276 10.55 -9.22 -9.55
C ARG A 276 10.65 -10.74 -9.57
N ALA A 277 11.17 -11.31 -10.66
CA ALA A 277 11.18 -12.76 -10.88
C ALA A 277 11.72 -13.57 -9.68
N TYR A 278 12.70 -13.04 -8.95
CA TYR A 278 13.24 -13.68 -7.75
C TYR A 278 12.22 -13.83 -6.59
N GLN A 279 11.23 -12.93 -6.49
CA GLN A 279 10.16 -13.03 -5.48
C GLN A 279 9.19 -14.18 -5.82
N LEU A 280 8.99 -14.44 -7.12
CA LEU A 280 8.23 -15.60 -7.58
C LEU A 280 8.98 -16.90 -7.34
N VAL A 281 10.30 -16.93 -7.51
CA VAL A 281 11.15 -18.08 -7.16
C VAL A 281 10.96 -18.46 -5.70
N SER A 282 11.05 -17.51 -4.76
CA SER A 282 10.81 -17.81 -3.33
C SER A 282 9.39 -18.35 -3.04
N LYS A 283 8.36 -17.95 -3.80
CA LYS A 283 7.00 -18.51 -3.68
C LYS A 283 6.85 -19.89 -4.31
N LEU A 284 7.50 -20.14 -5.45
CA LEU A 284 7.56 -21.46 -6.08
C LEU A 284 8.30 -22.45 -5.17
N ASP A 285 9.39 -21.99 -4.55
CA ASP A 285 10.18 -22.75 -3.58
C ASP A 285 9.46 -22.89 -2.23
N ALA A 286 8.57 -21.97 -1.85
CA ALA A 286 7.83 -22.03 -0.59
C ALA A 286 6.92 -23.26 -0.49
N ARG A 287 6.41 -23.80 -1.60
CA ARG A 287 5.69 -25.09 -1.61
C ARG A 287 6.59 -26.28 -1.24
N ARG A 288 7.92 -26.17 -1.41
CA ARG A 288 8.90 -27.14 -0.91
C ARG A 288 9.34 -26.89 0.54
N ARG A 289 8.99 -25.75 1.15
CA ARG A 289 9.52 -25.35 2.47
C ARG A 289 8.86 -25.98 3.69
N GLN A 290 7.71 -26.66 3.56
CA GLN A 290 7.17 -27.41 4.70
C GLN A 290 8.12 -28.57 5.08
N THR A 291 8.84 -29.13 4.10
CA THR A 291 9.88 -30.14 4.30
C THR A 291 11.25 -29.54 4.67
N GLN A 292 11.53 -28.27 4.37
CA GLN A 292 12.85 -27.62 4.62
C GLN A 292 12.97 -26.83 5.93
N LYS A 293 11.93 -26.72 6.77
CA LYS A 293 12.01 -25.93 8.03
C LYS A 293 13.08 -26.42 9.03
N ILE A 294 13.53 -27.67 8.91
CA ILE A 294 14.49 -28.28 9.82
C ILE A 294 15.93 -28.21 9.25
N ALA A 295 16.10 -28.12 7.93
CA ALA A 295 17.41 -28.11 7.29
C ALA A 295 18.37 -26.98 7.78
N PRO A 296 17.90 -25.75 8.08
CA PRO A 296 18.76 -24.70 8.62
C PRO A 296 19.32 -24.98 10.02
N TYR A 297 18.76 -25.94 10.77
CA TYR A 297 19.24 -26.32 12.09
C TYR A 297 20.42 -27.30 12.03
N PHE A 298 20.62 -28.00 10.91
CA PHE A 298 21.61 -29.08 10.80
C PHE A 298 22.73 -28.75 9.81
N VAL A 299 23.37 -27.60 10.03
CA VAL A 299 24.54 -27.13 9.27
C VAL A 299 25.85 -27.61 9.92
N PRO A 300 26.95 -27.73 9.17
CA PRO A 300 28.25 -28.04 9.74
C PRO A 300 28.81 -26.92 10.63
N TYR A 301 29.47 -27.28 11.73
CA TYR A 301 30.12 -26.33 12.63
C TYR A 301 31.64 -26.51 12.63
N PRO A 302 32.42 -25.41 12.75
CA PRO A 302 33.85 -25.49 12.94
C PRO A 302 34.18 -26.14 14.29
N ALA A 303 35.21 -26.98 14.32
CA ALA A 303 35.74 -27.58 15.54
C ALA A 303 37.27 -27.64 15.50
N CYS A 304 37.86 -27.63 16.69
CA CYS A 304 39.29 -27.81 16.90
C CYS A 304 39.54 -29.26 17.35
N ILE A 305 40.52 -29.93 16.73
CA ILE A 305 40.93 -31.27 17.14
C ILE A 305 42.33 -31.23 17.75
N GLU A 306 42.48 -31.91 18.88
CA GLU A 306 43.73 -32.04 19.63
C GLU A 306 44.05 -33.52 19.87
N SER A 307 45.31 -33.91 19.72
CA SER A 307 45.79 -35.19 20.20
C SER A 307 46.13 -35.08 21.69
N VAL A 308 45.48 -35.90 22.51
CA VAL A 308 45.72 -36.00 23.94
C VAL A 308 46.70 -37.14 24.15
N ASN A 309 47.98 -36.81 24.36
CA ASN A 309 48.98 -37.79 24.77
C ASN A 309 48.95 -37.88 26.30
N GLU A 310 48.33 -38.90 26.86
CA GLU A 310 48.62 -39.29 28.24
C GLU A 310 49.99 -39.97 28.27
N LYS A 311 50.87 -39.48 29.15
CA LYS A 311 52.25 -39.96 29.22
C LYS A 311 52.28 -41.43 29.63
N ALA A 312 53.08 -42.20 28.88
CA ALA A 312 53.58 -43.54 29.15
C ALA A 312 52.58 -44.70 29.02
N GLY A 313 52.46 -45.22 27.80
CA GLY A 313 51.98 -46.58 27.51
C GLY A 313 50.47 -46.68 27.25
N GLU A 314 50.14 -46.74 25.95
CA GLU A 314 48.83 -47.11 25.35
C GLU A 314 47.76 -46.00 25.21
N ASP A 315 47.20 -45.95 24.00
CA ASP A 315 46.13 -45.12 23.39
C ASP A 315 46.31 -43.59 23.29
N CYS A 316 46.75 -43.13 22.10
CA CYS A 316 46.65 -41.73 21.67
C CYS A 316 45.17 -41.35 21.41
N GLY A 317 44.51 -40.72 22.38
CA GLY A 317 43.15 -40.21 22.21
C GLY A 317 43.09 -38.90 21.44
N TYR A 318 41.99 -38.67 20.72
CA TYR A 318 41.69 -37.39 20.07
C TYR A 318 40.53 -36.71 20.79
N ARG A 319 40.62 -35.40 21.00
CA ARG A 319 39.54 -34.58 21.56
C ARG A 319 39.14 -33.51 20.54
N VAL A 320 37.84 -33.40 20.30
CA VAL A 320 37.22 -32.42 19.42
C VAL A 320 36.42 -31.44 20.26
N HIS A 321 36.67 -30.15 20.08
CA HIS A 321 35.99 -29.06 20.79
C HIS A 321 35.22 -28.17 19.81
N LEU A 322 33.95 -27.90 20.10
CA LEU A 322 33.10 -27.00 19.32
C LEU A 322 32.96 -25.65 20.02
N PRO A 323 33.72 -24.61 19.62
CA PRO A 323 33.79 -23.34 20.35
C PRO A 323 32.48 -22.54 20.34
N ASP A 324 31.60 -22.80 19.37
CA ASP A 324 30.30 -22.13 19.25
C ASP A 324 29.28 -22.59 20.32
N PHE A 325 29.60 -23.67 21.07
CA PHE A 325 28.73 -24.23 22.10
C PHE A 325 29.47 -24.32 23.44
N GLU A 326 28.82 -23.84 24.50
CA GLU A 326 29.41 -23.80 25.83
C GLU A 326 29.73 -25.23 26.34
N GLY A 327 31.03 -25.54 26.46
CA GLY A 327 31.52 -26.81 27.01
C GLY A 327 31.32 -28.04 26.11
N LEU A 328 30.96 -27.88 24.84
CA LEU A 328 30.69 -29.01 23.96
C LEU A 328 31.99 -29.61 23.41
N SER A 329 32.36 -30.78 23.93
CA SER A 329 33.52 -31.54 23.45
C SER A 329 33.24 -33.05 23.43
N ALA A 330 33.91 -33.74 22.52
CA ALA A 330 33.85 -35.20 22.39
C ALA A 330 35.26 -35.77 22.26
N SER A 331 35.47 -36.99 22.75
CA SER A 331 36.75 -37.69 22.66
C SER A 331 36.59 -39.07 22.05
N GLY A 332 37.61 -39.55 21.37
CA GLY A 332 37.65 -40.90 20.79
C GLY A 332 39.07 -41.46 20.73
N ALA A 333 39.19 -42.79 20.73
CA ALA A 333 40.49 -43.49 20.62
C ALA A 333 41.14 -43.34 19.23
N SER A 334 40.36 -42.97 18.21
CA SER A 334 40.84 -42.68 16.86
C SER A 334 40.31 -41.33 16.38
N ARG A 335 41.02 -40.71 15.43
CA ARG A 335 40.60 -39.43 14.83
C ARG A 335 39.18 -39.52 14.26
N ALA A 336 38.89 -40.57 13.50
CA ALA A 336 37.55 -40.78 12.94
C ALA A 336 36.49 -40.98 14.03
N GLY A 337 36.79 -41.77 15.06
CA GLY A 337 35.87 -41.99 16.18
C GLY A 337 35.56 -40.73 16.97
N ALA A 338 36.55 -39.84 17.17
CA ALA A 338 36.34 -38.56 17.84
C ALA A 338 35.48 -37.59 17.01
N LEU A 339 35.66 -37.56 15.67
CA LEU A 339 34.84 -36.76 14.76
C LEU A 339 33.39 -37.25 14.69
N GLU A 340 33.18 -38.57 14.66
CA GLU A 340 31.85 -39.17 14.67
C GLU A 340 31.13 -38.89 15.99
N ALA A 341 31.81 -39.09 17.13
CA ALA A 341 31.26 -38.78 18.45
C ALA A 341 30.87 -37.29 18.56
N ALA A 342 31.70 -36.38 18.03
CA ALA A 342 31.39 -34.95 17.96
C ALA A 342 30.17 -34.65 17.06
N GLY A 343 30.05 -35.34 15.93
CA GLY A 343 28.91 -35.22 15.01
C GLY A 343 27.58 -35.63 15.65
N VAL A 344 27.57 -36.78 16.34
CA VAL A 344 26.39 -37.28 17.07
C VAL A 344 26.00 -36.32 18.20
N LEU A 345 26.98 -35.82 18.94
CA LEU A 345 26.76 -34.89 20.04
C LEU A 345 26.19 -33.55 19.53
N LEU A 346 26.75 -33.01 18.44
CA LEU A 346 26.26 -31.81 17.78
C LEU A 346 24.82 -32.00 17.27
N LEU A 347 24.52 -33.12 16.60
CA LEU A 347 23.18 -33.44 16.12
C LEU A 347 22.15 -33.42 17.25
N ARG A 348 22.46 -34.09 18.37
CA ARG A 348 21.58 -34.17 19.54
C ARG A 348 21.30 -32.79 20.12
N THR A 349 22.33 -31.94 20.24
CA THR A 349 22.21 -30.57 20.74
C THR A 349 21.32 -29.72 19.83
N LEU A 350 21.54 -29.78 18.51
CA LEU A 350 20.76 -29.06 17.51
C LEU A 350 19.29 -29.52 17.47
N ALA A 351 19.05 -30.82 17.56
CA ALA A 351 17.71 -31.40 17.55
C ALA A 351 16.91 -30.98 18.80
N ASN A 352 17.52 -30.99 19.98
CA ASN A 352 16.89 -30.54 21.23
C ASN A 352 16.56 -29.05 21.19
N ALA A 353 17.45 -28.21 20.67
CA ALA A 353 17.19 -26.78 20.51
C ALA A 353 16.05 -26.50 19.52
N ALA A 354 16.03 -27.23 18.39
CA ALA A 354 14.95 -27.14 17.41
C ALA A 354 13.59 -27.55 17.99
N GLN A 355 13.55 -28.61 18.81
CA GLN A 355 12.33 -29.06 19.48
C GLN A 355 11.76 -28.01 20.45
N ARG A 356 12.63 -27.25 21.14
CA ARG A 356 12.24 -26.20 22.09
C ARG A 356 12.00 -24.84 21.43
N GLY A 357 12.27 -24.71 20.12
CA GLY A 357 12.18 -23.44 19.40
C GLY A 357 13.24 -22.42 19.82
N GLU A 358 14.34 -22.88 20.41
CA GLU A 358 15.45 -22.06 20.88
C GLU A 358 16.36 -21.66 19.70
N ARG A 359 16.97 -20.47 19.78
CA ARG A 359 17.94 -20.03 18.77
C ARG A 359 19.27 -20.71 19.00
N VAL A 360 19.74 -21.44 17.99
CA VAL A 360 21.09 -22.01 17.95
C VAL A 360 22.10 -20.92 17.54
N PRO A 361 23.31 -20.87 18.13
CA PRO A 361 24.40 -20.01 17.66
C PRO A 361 24.71 -20.28 16.18
N ARG A 362 25.03 -19.24 15.39
CA ARG A 362 25.48 -19.45 14.01
C ARG A 362 26.94 -19.96 14.03
N PRO A 363 27.37 -20.81 13.08
CA PRO A 363 28.77 -21.21 12.97
C PRO A 363 29.68 -19.97 12.96
N GLY A 364 30.56 -19.88 13.94
CA GLY A 364 31.48 -18.76 14.12
C GLY A 364 32.67 -18.82 13.17
N ASP A 365 33.48 -17.76 13.19
CA ASP A 365 34.78 -17.79 12.55
C ASP A 365 35.72 -18.74 13.30
N LEU A 366 36.58 -19.46 12.57
CA LEU A 366 37.56 -20.35 13.17
C LEU A 366 38.50 -19.56 14.10
N PRO A 367 38.65 -19.93 15.39
CA PRO A 367 39.54 -19.21 16.30
C PRO A 367 41.00 -19.23 15.80
N GLU A 368 41.70 -18.10 15.93
CA GLU A 368 43.11 -17.96 15.51
C GLU A 368 44.04 -18.76 16.45
N GLY A 369 44.72 -19.80 15.94
CA GLY A 369 45.60 -20.65 16.75
C GLY A 369 46.20 -21.86 16.02
N ARG A 370 47.07 -22.60 16.74
CA ARG A 370 47.95 -23.72 16.30
C ARG A 370 47.27 -25.09 16.15
N LEU A 371 45.96 -25.19 16.36
CA LEU A 371 45.22 -26.46 16.37
C LEU A 371 44.72 -26.86 14.98
N GLU A 372 44.66 -28.17 14.71
CA GLU A 372 44.10 -28.71 13.47
C GLU A 372 42.59 -28.43 13.40
N ARG A 373 42.12 -28.03 12.21
CA ARG A 373 40.77 -27.48 11.98
C ARG A 373 39.92 -28.46 11.18
N VAL A 374 38.70 -28.72 11.64
CA VAL A 374 37.76 -29.63 10.97
C VAL A 374 36.35 -29.08 11.00
N MET A 375 35.53 -29.45 10.02
CA MET A 375 34.09 -29.14 9.99
C MET A 375 33.32 -30.39 10.41
N ILE A 376 32.52 -30.27 11.47
CA ILE A 376 31.69 -31.36 11.98
C ILE A 376 30.30 -31.23 11.38
N HIS A 377 29.90 -32.19 10.54
CA HIS A 377 28.56 -32.22 9.98
C HIS A 377 27.64 -33.09 10.85
N PRO A 378 26.51 -32.55 11.36
CA PRO A 378 25.63 -33.30 12.25
C PRO A 378 24.84 -34.45 11.58
N LEU A 379 24.87 -34.60 10.26
CA LEU A 379 24.02 -35.55 9.51
C LEU A 379 24.82 -36.52 8.63
N MET A 380 26.15 -36.37 8.58
CA MET A 380 27.02 -37.27 7.82
C MET A 380 27.74 -38.17 8.83
N SER A 381 27.63 -39.49 8.67
CA SER A 381 28.58 -40.41 9.31
C SER A 381 29.87 -40.36 8.49
N THR A 382 31.00 -40.15 9.16
CA THR A 382 32.32 -40.15 8.53
C THR A 382 32.68 -41.59 8.18
N ALA A 383 32.39 -42.01 6.94
CA ALA A 383 33.00 -43.19 6.34
C ALA A 383 34.42 -42.87 5.86
#